data_AF-A0A0H5PY93-F1
#
_entry.id   AF-A0A0H5PY93-F1
#
_cell.length_a   1.000
_cell.length_b   1.000
_cell.length_c   1.000
_cell.angle_alpha   90.00
_cell.angle_beta   90.00
_cell.angle_gamma   90.00
#
_symmetry.space_group_name_H-M   'P 1'
#
loop_
_entity.id
_entity.type
_entity.pdbx_description
1 polymer ?
#
loop_
_entity_poly.entity_id
_entity_poly.type
_entity_poly.pdbx_seq_one_letter_code
_entity_poly.pdbx_strand_id
1 'polypeptide(L)'
;MSYIRVRLNGRIGTQEVWSVNPAYNESTDQTGWSQTAAQETVDAIAALNPPNALRNLASRAGSGTLVRIERRTDTHALVGAAEAGWSGWQADTFAPSKTPQTALVLSLRSNVPGSRGRGRLYWPALNGPLDGDTFRISATNRNAIALAAATYLKDIQDILTGHLFQPGSLSFHRLCIVSPTTGTRTDVSRIEVGDVLDTQRRRRDKLVETFSTEAYPPEGA
;
A
#
# COMPACT_ATOMS: atom_id res chain seq x y z
N MET A 1 19.45 -12.14 1.81
CA MET A 1 19.06 -10.71 1.84
C MET A 1 17.65 -10.60 2.43
N SER A 2 17.18 -9.42 2.83
CA SER A 2 15.89 -9.24 3.53
C SER A 2 15.04 -8.12 2.95
N TYR A 3 13.76 -8.09 3.29
CA TYR A 3 12.85 -7.00 2.95
C TYR A 3 11.94 -6.68 4.11
N ILE A 4 11.41 -5.46 4.11
CA ILE A 4 10.39 -5.04 5.06
C ILE A 4 9.03 -5.17 4.41
N ARG A 5 8.11 -5.88 5.05
CA ARG A 5 6.69 -5.86 4.70
C ARG A 5 5.97 -4.97 5.70
N VAL A 6 5.25 -3.98 5.21
CA VAL A 6 4.35 -3.16 6.03
C VAL A 6 2.93 -3.69 5.81
N ARG A 7 2.23 -4.01 6.89
CA ARG A 7 0.85 -4.46 6.90
C ARG A 7 -0.01 -3.37 7.51
N LEU A 8 -0.83 -2.75 6.68
CA LEU A 8 -1.86 -1.83 7.08
C LEU A 8 -3.14 -2.65 7.24
N ASN A 9 -3.67 -2.78 8.45
CA ASN A 9 -4.88 -3.55 8.70
C ASN A 9 -6.01 -2.64 9.18
N GLY A 10 -7.22 -3.02 8.84
CA GLY A 10 -8.40 -2.31 9.27
C GLY A 10 -9.64 -3.19 9.28
N ARG A 11 -10.78 -2.58 9.61
CA ARG A 11 -12.09 -3.24 9.62
C ARG A 11 -13.09 -2.55 8.71
N ILE A 12 -14.07 -3.31 8.25
CA ILE A 12 -15.30 -2.81 7.62
C ILE A 12 -16.45 -3.26 8.50
N GLY A 13 -17.10 -2.31 9.17
CA GLY A 13 -18.08 -2.63 10.22
C GLY A 13 -17.45 -3.42 11.36
N THR A 14 -18.13 -4.46 11.85
CA THR A 14 -17.73 -5.21 13.05
C THR A 14 -16.99 -6.52 12.77
N GLN A 15 -17.17 -7.12 11.59
CA GLN A 15 -16.69 -8.49 11.31
C GLN A 15 -15.69 -8.59 10.16
N GLU A 16 -15.75 -7.69 9.17
CA GLU A 16 -14.87 -7.79 8.01
C GLU A 16 -13.53 -7.09 8.29
N VAL A 17 -12.44 -7.73 7.86
CA VAL A 17 -11.08 -7.23 8.00
C VAL A 17 -10.52 -7.00 6.62
N TRP A 18 -9.81 -5.89 6.44
CA TRP A 18 -9.05 -5.61 5.23
C TRP A 18 -7.58 -5.42 5.57
N SER A 19 -6.71 -5.68 4.60
CA SER A 19 -5.29 -5.38 4.76
C SER A 19 -4.62 -4.99 3.44
N VAL A 20 -3.65 -4.09 3.55
CA VAL A 20 -2.80 -3.64 2.46
C VAL A 20 -1.36 -3.92 2.85
N ASN A 21 -0.59 -4.54 1.95
CA ASN A 21 0.67 -5.19 2.32
C ASN A 21 1.83 -4.78 1.40
N PRO A 22 2.20 -3.48 1.31
CA PRO A 22 3.38 -3.07 0.54
C PRO A 22 4.66 -3.70 1.11
N ALA A 23 5.62 -3.94 0.23
CA ALA A 23 6.92 -4.47 0.58
C ALA A 23 8.02 -3.52 0.11
N TYR A 24 9.08 -3.41 0.90
CA TYR A 24 10.20 -2.52 0.67
C TYR A 24 11.49 -3.32 0.68
N ASN A 25 12.22 -3.25 -0.43
CA ASN A 25 13.54 -3.81 -0.58
C ASN A 25 14.49 -3.11 0.37
N GLU A 26 15.32 -3.88 1.07
CA GLU A 26 16.30 -3.41 2.04
C GLU A 26 17.69 -3.57 1.42
N SER A 27 18.54 -2.54 1.52
CA SER A 27 19.95 -2.59 1.12
C SER A 27 20.73 -3.68 1.87
N THR A 28 21.84 -4.15 1.30
CA THR A 28 22.58 -5.35 1.74
C THR A 28 23.30 -5.26 3.09
N ASP A 29 23.47 -4.07 3.65
CA ASP A 29 24.45 -3.85 4.73
C ASP A 29 23.87 -4.04 6.15
N GLN A 30 22.65 -4.56 6.26
CA GLN A 30 21.94 -4.72 7.53
C GLN A 30 21.94 -6.18 7.99
N THR A 31 22.64 -6.48 9.08
CA THR A 31 22.77 -7.85 9.60
C THR A 31 21.86 -8.14 10.81
N GLY A 32 21.29 -7.11 11.46
CA GLY A 32 20.53 -7.25 12.71
C GLY A 32 19.12 -6.65 12.69
N TRP A 33 18.26 -7.10 13.61
CA TRP A 33 16.95 -6.52 13.88
C TRP A 33 16.97 -5.83 15.25
N SER A 34 16.66 -4.53 15.28
CA SER A 34 16.50 -3.78 16.52
C SER A 34 15.01 -3.64 16.83
N GLN A 35 14.56 -4.26 17.91
CA GLN A 35 13.14 -4.18 18.29
C GLN A 35 12.74 -2.75 18.66
N THR A 36 13.62 -1.99 19.33
CA THR A 36 13.36 -0.60 19.70
C THR A 36 13.20 0.30 18.47
N ALA A 37 14.14 0.24 17.53
CA ALA A 37 14.07 1.02 16.29
C ALA A 37 12.85 0.62 15.44
N ALA A 38 12.53 -0.68 15.42
CA ALA A 38 11.33 -1.17 14.76
C ALA A 38 10.05 -0.65 15.41
N GLN A 39 10.00 -0.54 16.74
CA GLN A 39 8.86 0.03 17.44
C GLN A 39 8.68 1.52 17.11
N GLU A 40 9.76 2.30 17.18
CA GLU A 40 9.75 3.73 16.82
C GLU A 40 9.32 3.93 15.36
N THR A 41 9.80 3.07 14.45
CA THR A 41 9.44 3.08 13.04
C THR A 41 7.95 2.80 12.83
N VAL A 42 7.40 1.77 13.49
CA VAL A 42 5.99 1.43 13.31
C VAL A 42 5.07 2.45 13.96
N ASP A 43 5.47 3.06 15.08
CA ASP A 43 4.73 4.16 15.71
C ASP A 43 4.68 5.39 14.77
N ALA A 44 5.79 5.71 14.12
CA ALA A 44 5.85 6.79 13.13
C ALA A 44 4.97 6.51 11.89
N ILE A 45 5.01 5.28 11.34
CA ILE A 45 4.12 4.89 10.24
C ILE A 45 2.65 4.91 10.69
N ALA A 46 2.36 4.44 11.91
CA ALA A 46 1.02 4.40 12.45
C ALA A 46 0.43 5.80 12.67
N ALA A 47 1.27 6.82 12.90
CA ALA A 47 0.86 8.21 12.98
C ALA A 47 0.60 8.85 11.60
N LEU A 48 1.04 8.24 10.49
CA LEU A 48 0.79 8.78 9.15
C LEU A 48 -0.70 8.77 8.82
N ASN A 49 -1.18 9.92 8.35
CA ASN A 49 -2.53 10.07 7.85
C ASN A 49 -2.54 9.76 6.34
N PRO A 50 -3.30 8.74 5.89
CA PRO A 50 -3.44 8.52 4.46
C PRO A 50 -4.01 9.77 3.78
N PRO A 51 -3.55 10.13 2.57
CA PRO A 51 -4.09 11.29 1.87
C PRO A 51 -5.60 11.14 1.62
N ASN A 52 -6.31 12.28 1.56
CA ASN A 52 -7.78 12.30 1.46
C ASN A 52 -8.31 11.40 0.33
N ALA A 53 -7.69 11.42 -0.86
CA ALA A 53 -8.14 10.60 -1.98
C ALA A 53 -8.16 9.09 -1.69
N LEU A 54 -7.29 8.59 -0.80
CA LEU A 54 -7.33 7.20 -0.33
C LEU A 54 -8.32 6.99 0.83
N ARG A 55 -8.39 7.92 1.80
CA ARG A 55 -9.33 7.78 2.92
C ARG A 55 -10.78 7.81 2.45
N ASN A 56 -11.10 8.71 1.53
CA ASN A 56 -12.45 8.89 1.01
C ASN A 56 -12.99 7.63 0.32
N LEU A 57 -12.10 6.76 -0.20
CA LEU A 57 -12.49 5.45 -0.77
C LEU A 57 -13.05 4.51 0.29
N ALA A 58 -12.46 4.47 1.49
CA ALA A 58 -12.85 3.54 2.55
C ALA A 58 -14.19 3.91 3.20
N SER A 59 -14.64 5.17 3.05
CA SER A 59 -15.84 5.74 3.70
C SER A 59 -15.76 5.73 5.25
N ARG A 60 -16.79 6.25 5.92
CA ARG A 60 -16.93 6.16 7.38
C ARG A 60 -17.04 4.73 7.93
N ALA A 61 -17.36 3.76 7.07
CA ALA A 61 -17.52 2.35 7.46
C ALA A 61 -16.18 1.59 7.48
N GLY A 62 -15.14 2.12 6.83
CA GLY A 62 -13.78 1.58 6.88
C GLY A 62 -12.97 2.25 7.97
N SER A 63 -12.39 1.45 8.87
CA SER A 63 -11.45 1.94 9.89
C SER A 63 -10.08 1.32 9.69
N GLY A 64 -9.01 2.09 9.87
CA GLY A 64 -7.66 1.59 10.09
C GLY A 64 -7.48 1.23 11.57
N THR A 65 -6.90 0.07 11.86
CA THR A 65 -6.80 -0.43 13.23
C THR A 65 -5.37 -0.68 13.67
N LEU A 66 -4.52 -1.24 12.79
CA LEU A 66 -3.19 -1.71 13.15
C LEU A 66 -2.24 -1.51 11.99
N VAL A 67 -1.06 -0.95 12.28
CA VAL A 67 0.10 -1.02 11.40
C VAL A 67 1.07 -2.03 11.99
N ARG A 68 1.62 -2.90 11.14
CA ARG A 68 2.65 -3.86 11.52
C ARG A 68 3.77 -3.84 10.50
N ILE A 69 5.01 -3.79 10.94
CA ILE A 69 6.18 -4.01 10.08
C ILE A 69 6.78 -5.38 10.37
N GLU A 70 7.23 -6.06 9.32
CA GLU A 70 7.86 -7.37 9.40
C GLU A 70 9.14 -7.35 8.58
N ARG A 71 10.28 -7.67 9.19
CA ARG A 71 11.50 -7.98 8.45
C ARG A 71 11.50 -9.45 8.08
N ARG A 72 11.66 -9.75 6.79
CA ARG A 72 11.63 -11.12 6.27
C ARG A 72 12.83 -11.41 5.41
N THR A 73 13.31 -12.64 5.42
CA THR A 73 14.36 -13.11 4.50
C THR A 73 13.80 -13.26 3.08
N ASP A 74 14.68 -13.42 2.10
CA ASP A 74 14.35 -13.84 0.72
C ASP A 74 13.55 -15.16 0.67
N THR A 75 13.78 -16.08 1.61
CA THR A 75 12.97 -17.30 1.80
C THR A 75 11.65 -17.06 2.55
N HIS A 76 11.27 -15.80 2.76
CA HIS A 76 10.05 -15.37 3.45
C HIS A 76 9.97 -15.72 4.95
N ALA A 77 11.06 -16.19 5.55
CA ALA A 77 11.12 -16.43 6.99
C ALA A 77 11.04 -15.10 7.75
N LEU A 78 10.26 -15.07 8.83
CA LEU A 78 10.14 -13.88 9.68
C LEU A 78 11.39 -13.74 10.55
N VAL A 79 12.05 -12.59 10.48
CA VAL A 79 13.23 -12.26 11.30
C VAL A 79 12.80 -11.48 12.54
N GLY A 80 11.87 -10.54 12.38
CA GLY A 80 11.37 -9.70 13.46
C GLY A 80 10.13 -8.92 13.03
N ALA A 81 9.36 -8.44 14.02
CA ALA A 81 8.17 -7.65 13.77
C ALA A 81 7.92 -6.63 14.89
N ALA A 82 7.26 -5.53 14.54
CA ALA A 82 6.74 -4.55 15.48
C ALA A 82 5.35 -4.11 15.00
N GLU A 83 4.49 -3.70 15.93
CA GLU A 83 3.13 -3.26 15.60
C GLU A 83 2.67 -2.11 16.49
N ALA A 84 1.76 -1.30 15.96
CA ALA A 84 1.18 -0.15 16.63
C ALA A 84 -0.26 0.07 16.16
N GLY A 85 -1.11 0.59 17.04
CA GLY A 85 -2.46 1.01 16.67
C GLY A 85 -2.40 2.15 15.65
N TRP A 86 -3.18 2.08 14.58
CA TRP A 86 -3.12 3.04 13.47
C TRP A 86 -3.77 4.39 13.82
N SER A 87 -3.05 5.20 14.59
CA SER A 87 -3.53 6.47 15.16
C SER A 87 -3.73 7.58 14.13
N GLY A 88 -3.01 7.56 13.02
CA GLY A 88 -3.15 8.48 11.90
C GLY A 88 -4.40 8.23 11.05
N TRP A 89 -5.09 7.10 11.22
CA TRP A 89 -6.33 6.84 10.49
C TRP A 89 -7.45 7.77 10.98
N GLN A 90 -7.98 8.57 10.07
CA GLN A 90 -9.16 9.39 10.30
C GLN A 90 -10.31 8.87 9.47
N ALA A 91 -11.36 8.41 10.13
CA ALA A 91 -12.61 8.05 9.45
C ALA A 91 -13.14 9.28 8.71
N ASP A 92 -13.54 9.07 7.46
CA ASP A 92 -14.25 10.10 6.71
C ASP A 92 -15.71 10.17 7.15
N THR A 93 -16.43 11.19 6.67
CA THR A 93 -17.86 11.40 6.91
C THR A 93 -18.76 10.78 5.83
N PHE A 94 -18.22 10.42 4.65
CA PHE A 94 -19.02 9.84 3.58
C PHE A 94 -19.62 8.49 3.98
N ALA A 95 -20.91 8.31 3.67
CA ALA A 95 -21.58 7.03 3.82
C ALA A 95 -21.06 5.99 2.81
N PRO A 96 -20.99 4.69 3.17
CA PRO A 96 -20.69 3.65 2.20
C PRO A 96 -21.79 3.57 1.15
N SER A 97 -21.42 3.51 -0.13
CA SER A 97 -22.32 3.35 -1.28
C SER A 97 -22.14 2.01 -2.00
N LYS A 98 -21.19 1.17 -1.54
CA LYS A 98 -20.84 -0.12 -2.17
C LYS A 98 -20.77 -1.22 -1.14
N THR A 99 -20.74 -2.46 -1.63
CA THR A 99 -20.64 -3.63 -0.77
C THR A 99 -19.27 -3.68 -0.07
N PRO A 100 -19.20 -4.23 1.15
CA PRO A 100 -17.95 -4.40 1.90
C PRO A 100 -16.80 -5.07 1.12
N GLN A 101 -17.14 -5.95 0.18
CA GLN A 101 -16.21 -6.68 -0.69
C GLN A 101 -15.74 -5.89 -1.93
N THR A 102 -15.81 -4.56 -1.88
CA THR A 102 -15.38 -3.68 -2.98
C THR A 102 -14.04 -3.02 -2.66
N ALA A 103 -13.07 -3.17 -3.55
CA ALA A 103 -11.74 -2.60 -3.43
C ALA A 103 -11.32 -1.88 -4.71
N LEU A 104 -10.44 -0.90 -4.56
CA LEU A 104 -9.68 -0.33 -5.66
C LEU A 104 -8.31 -1.01 -5.72
N VAL A 105 -7.87 -1.38 -6.92
CA VAL A 105 -6.54 -1.98 -7.09
C VAL A 105 -5.52 -0.89 -7.38
N LEU A 106 -4.53 -0.77 -6.50
CA LEU A 106 -3.30 -0.03 -6.78
C LEU A 106 -2.33 -1.02 -7.43
N SER A 107 -2.13 -0.90 -8.74
CA SER A 107 -1.24 -1.77 -9.50
C SER A 107 0.18 -1.26 -9.41
N LEU A 108 1.08 -2.06 -8.86
CA LEU A 108 2.51 -1.76 -8.77
C LEU A 108 3.19 -2.27 -10.04
N ARG A 109 3.98 -1.44 -10.71
CA ARG A 109 4.72 -1.83 -11.91
C ARG A 109 6.19 -1.52 -11.77
N SER A 110 7.01 -2.43 -12.28
CA SER A 110 8.42 -2.17 -12.56
C SER A 110 8.67 -2.13 -14.07
N ASN A 111 9.93 -1.86 -14.43
CA ASN A 111 10.42 -1.97 -15.80
C ASN A 111 10.76 -3.42 -16.21
N VAL A 112 10.64 -4.38 -15.29
CA VAL A 112 10.95 -5.78 -15.56
C VAL A 112 9.74 -6.48 -16.21
N PRO A 113 9.89 -7.13 -17.37
CA PRO A 113 8.81 -7.86 -18.00
C PRO A 113 8.31 -9.04 -17.17
N GLY A 114 7.02 -9.35 -17.32
CA GLY A 114 6.38 -10.53 -16.74
C GLY A 114 5.74 -10.31 -15.36
N SER A 115 5.28 -11.39 -14.74
CA SER A 115 4.59 -11.37 -13.45
C SER A 115 5.44 -10.83 -12.31
N ARG A 116 6.76 -11.07 -12.34
CA ARG A 116 7.70 -10.58 -11.31
C ARG A 116 7.81 -9.06 -11.24
N GLY A 117 7.48 -8.35 -12.32
CA GLY A 117 7.45 -6.88 -12.35
C GLY A 117 6.07 -6.28 -12.13
N ARG A 118 5.10 -7.08 -11.68
CA ARG A 118 3.70 -6.66 -11.50
C ARG A 118 3.20 -7.06 -10.10
N GLY A 119 2.88 -6.08 -9.27
CA GLY A 119 2.26 -6.25 -7.96
C GLY A 119 0.87 -5.63 -7.90
N ARG A 120 0.10 -5.97 -6.87
CA ARG A 120 -1.22 -5.39 -6.61
C ARG A 120 -1.43 -5.18 -5.13
N LEU A 121 -2.00 -4.03 -4.78
CA LEU A 121 -2.49 -3.71 -3.44
C LEU A 121 -3.99 -3.42 -3.56
N TYR A 122 -4.78 -3.95 -2.63
CA TYR A 122 -6.25 -3.82 -2.65
C TYR A 122 -6.68 -2.87 -1.54
N TRP A 123 -7.06 -1.65 -1.92
CA TRP A 123 -7.51 -0.63 -0.98
C TRP A 123 -9.04 -0.68 -0.86
N PRO A 124 -9.65 -0.61 0.34
CA PRO A 124 -11.11 -0.58 0.48
C PRO A 124 -11.75 0.57 -0.29
N ALA A 125 -12.83 0.31 -1.02
CA ALA A 125 -13.47 1.29 -1.91
C ALA A 125 -14.99 1.36 -1.73
N LEU A 126 -15.45 1.39 -0.47
CA LEU A 126 -16.87 1.46 -0.10
C LEU A 126 -17.56 2.75 -0.56
N ASN A 127 -16.79 3.81 -0.79
CA ASN A 127 -17.25 5.06 -1.38
C ASN A 127 -16.39 5.46 -2.60
N GLY A 128 -15.94 4.49 -3.38
CA GLY A 128 -15.26 4.75 -4.65
C GLY A 128 -16.14 5.60 -5.60
N PRO A 129 -15.67 6.76 -6.10
CA PRO A 129 -16.49 7.60 -6.95
C PRO A 129 -16.71 6.92 -8.31
N LEU A 130 -17.97 6.64 -8.65
CA LEU A 130 -18.37 6.12 -9.95
C LEU A 130 -19.18 7.17 -10.69
N ASP A 131 -18.87 7.34 -11.96
CA ASP A 131 -19.68 8.11 -12.89
C ASP A 131 -21.04 7.42 -13.11
N GLY A 132 -22.12 8.21 -13.14
CA GLY A 132 -23.49 7.69 -13.18
C GLY A 132 -23.88 7.02 -14.51
N ASP A 133 -23.21 7.39 -15.59
CA ASP A 133 -23.54 6.89 -16.93
C ASP A 133 -22.63 5.71 -17.32
N THR A 134 -21.35 5.81 -16.99
CA THR A 134 -20.34 4.81 -17.38
C THR A 134 -20.07 3.77 -16.31
N PHE A 135 -20.52 4.01 -15.07
CA PHE A 135 -20.20 3.18 -13.89
C PHE A 135 -18.71 2.93 -13.70
N ARG A 136 -17.88 3.89 -14.13
CA ARG A 136 -16.41 3.86 -14.06
C ARG A 136 -15.89 5.03 -13.24
N ILE A 137 -14.68 4.89 -12.71
CA ILE A 137 -14.01 5.98 -11.99
C ILE A 137 -13.51 6.98 -13.02
N SER A 138 -13.85 8.27 -12.87
CA SER A 138 -13.39 9.32 -13.78
C SER A 138 -11.86 9.48 -13.80
N ALA A 139 -11.31 9.98 -14.91
CA ALA A 139 -9.86 10.20 -15.05
C ALA A 139 -9.29 11.10 -13.94
N THR A 140 -10.00 12.18 -13.58
CA THR A 140 -9.61 13.09 -12.51
C THR A 140 -9.45 12.37 -11.17
N ASN A 141 -10.42 11.53 -10.81
CA ASN A 141 -10.36 10.77 -9.55
C ASN A 141 -9.23 9.74 -9.58
N ARG A 142 -9.04 9.02 -10.70
CA ARG A 142 -7.94 8.06 -10.84
C ARG A 142 -6.57 8.72 -10.70
N ASN A 143 -6.36 9.89 -11.30
CA ASN A 143 -5.11 10.64 -11.16
C ASN A 143 -4.87 11.04 -9.70
N ALA A 144 -5.88 11.60 -9.03
CA ALA A 144 -5.77 11.99 -7.63
C ALA A 144 -5.46 10.81 -6.71
N ILE A 145 -6.05 9.64 -6.97
CA ILE A 145 -5.81 8.43 -6.19
C ILE A 145 -4.41 7.86 -6.47
N ALA A 146 -3.95 7.85 -7.73
CA ALA A 146 -2.62 7.37 -8.10
C ALA A 146 -1.53 8.22 -7.42
N LEU A 147 -1.66 9.55 -7.46
CA LEU A 147 -0.78 10.48 -6.76
C LEU A 147 -0.80 10.25 -5.25
N ALA A 148 -1.99 10.19 -4.64
CA ALA A 148 -2.12 9.93 -3.21
C ALA A 148 -1.49 8.59 -2.78
N ALA A 149 -1.62 7.54 -3.60
CA ALA A 149 -0.98 6.25 -3.34
C ALA A 149 0.55 6.34 -3.43
N ALA A 150 1.08 7.05 -4.43
CA ALA A 150 2.51 7.25 -4.59
C ALA A 150 3.11 8.04 -3.42
N THR A 151 2.49 9.17 -3.04
CA THR A 151 2.89 9.97 -1.89
C THR A 151 2.88 9.13 -0.61
N TYR A 152 1.75 8.46 -0.31
CA TYR A 152 1.64 7.70 0.94
C TYR A 152 2.65 6.55 1.05
N LEU A 153 2.88 5.81 -0.04
CA LEU A 153 3.87 4.74 -0.05
C LEU A 153 5.31 5.29 0.01
N LYS A 154 5.56 6.50 -0.51
CA LYS A 154 6.84 7.19 -0.38
C LYS A 154 7.08 7.67 1.05
N ASP A 155 6.08 8.24 1.71
CA ASP A 155 6.18 8.65 3.12
C ASP A 155 6.54 7.47 4.03
N ILE A 156 5.91 6.30 3.80
CA ILE A 156 6.25 5.06 4.50
C ILE A 156 7.71 4.67 4.22
N GLN A 157 8.17 4.74 2.97
CA GLN A 157 9.54 4.44 2.59
C GLN A 157 10.56 5.34 3.28
N ASP A 158 10.25 6.63 3.42
CA ASP A 158 11.11 7.61 4.05
C ASP A 158 11.20 7.37 5.55
N ILE A 159 10.08 7.06 6.22
CA ILE A 159 10.08 6.66 7.64
C ILE A 159 10.91 5.40 7.84
N LEU A 160 10.74 4.36 7.01
CA LEU A 160 11.54 3.15 7.09
C LEU A 160 13.05 3.46 6.96
N THR A 161 13.41 4.36 6.06
CA THR A 161 14.80 4.76 5.83
C THR A 161 15.37 5.60 6.98
N GLY A 162 14.57 6.49 7.57
CA GLY A 162 14.99 7.39 8.65
C GLY A 162 15.00 6.78 10.05
N HIS A 163 14.15 5.78 10.32
CA HIS A 163 13.92 5.27 11.69
C HIS A 163 14.41 3.84 11.91
N LEU A 164 14.34 2.96 10.91
CA LEU A 164 14.53 1.52 11.16
C LEU A 164 16.00 1.14 11.41
N PHE A 165 16.92 1.94 10.87
CA PHE A 165 18.36 1.74 11.00
C PHE A 165 19.04 3.00 11.54
N GLN A 166 20.24 2.80 12.10
CA GLN A 166 20.98 3.85 12.78
C GLN A 166 21.22 5.09 11.87
N PRO A 167 21.09 6.31 12.42
CA PRO A 167 21.47 7.53 11.72
C PRO A 167 22.90 7.44 11.18
N GLY A 168 23.09 7.71 9.89
CA GLY A 168 24.39 7.60 9.20
C GLY A 168 24.63 6.28 8.46
N SER A 169 23.69 5.33 8.53
CA SER A 169 23.68 4.15 7.66
C SER A 169 23.42 4.57 6.20
N LEU A 170 24.13 3.95 5.25
CA LEU A 170 23.84 4.06 3.80
C LEU A 170 22.62 3.22 3.39
N SER A 171 21.89 2.67 4.36
CA SER A 171 20.73 1.84 4.09
C SER A 171 19.55 2.63 3.57
N PHE A 172 18.96 2.09 2.51
CA PHE A 172 17.76 2.64 1.89
C PHE A 172 16.70 1.56 1.78
N HIS A 173 15.45 2.02 1.82
CA HIS A 173 14.29 1.20 1.50
C HIS A 173 13.73 1.64 0.15
N ARG A 174 13.30 0.67 -0.66
CA ARG A 174 12.62 0.95 -1.94
C ARG A 174 11.37 0.11 -2.08
N LEU A 175 10.22 0.73 -2.37
CA LEU A 175 9.00 -0.01 -2.67
C LEU A 175 9.29 -1.04 -3.77
N CYS A 176 8.92 -2.29 -3.51
CA CYS A 176 9.27 -3.40 -4.39
C CYS A 176 8.14 -4.44 -4.47
N ILE A 177 8.24 -5.25 -5.52
CA ILE A 177 7.42 -6.43 -5.75
C ILE A 177 8.27 -7.64 -5.36
N VAL A 178 7.78 -8.41 -4.40
CA VAL A 178 8.45 -9.62 -3.92
C VAL A 178 7.83 -10.83 -4.58
N SER A 179 8.64 -11.63 -5.29
CA SER A 179 8.21 -12.92 -5.82
C SER A 179 8.07 -13.94 -4.68
N PRO A 180 6.88 -14.54 -4.47
CA PRO A 180 6.68 -15.53 -3.41
C PRO A 180 7.38 -16.88 -3.69
N THR A 181 7.82 -17.09 -4.93
CA THR A 181 8.45 -18.36 -5.36
C THR A 181 9.96 -18.28 -5.32
N THR A 182 10.54 -17.11 -5.65
CA THR A 182 11.99 -16.97 -5.82
C THR A 182 12.63 -16.04 -4.80
N GLY A 183 11.84 -15.32 -3.99
CA GLY A 183 12.37 -14.26 -3.11
C GLY A 183 12.89 -13.03 -3.85
N THR A 184 12.84 -13.02 -5.20
CA THR A 184 13.30 -11.89 -6.01
C THR A 184 12.50 -10.65 -5.67
N ARG A 185 13.21 -9.55 -5.41
CA ARG A 185 12.65 -8.23 -5.13
C ARG A 185 12.89 -7.34 -6.33
N THR A 186 11.83 -6.78 -6.88
CA THR A 186 11.91 -5.89 -8.05
C THR A 186 11.36 -4.52 -7.68
N ASP A 187 12.19 -3.50 -7.75
CA ASP A 187 11.79 -2.13 -7.40
C ASP A 187 10.63 -1.65 -8.28
N VAL A 188 9.67 -0.97 -7.66
CA VAL A 188 8.52 -0.36 -8.33
C VAL A 188 8.97 0.96 -8.95
N SER A 189 8.63 1.16 -10.23
CA SER A 189 8.93 2.38 -10.99
C SER A 189 7.71 3.28 -11.19
N ARG A 190 6.50 2.72 -11.06
CA ARG A 190 5.24 3.47 -11.21
C ARG A 190 4.07 2.76 -10.56
N ILE A 191 3.03 3.52 -10.25
CA ILE A 191 1.75 3.05 -9.72
C ILE A 191 0.67 3.33 -10.75
N GLU A 192 -0.20 2.35 -11.00
CA GLU A 192 -1.32 2.47 -11.92
C GLU A 192 -2.64 2.25 -11.18
N VAL A 193 -3.63 3.09 -11.48
CA VAL A 193 -5.00 2.99 -10.94
C VAL A 193 -5.98 2.88 -12.10
N GLY A 194 -6.71 1.76 -12.15
CA GLY A 194 -7.73 1.49 -13.16
C GLY A 194 -9.05 2.20 -12.89
N ASP A 195 -9.94 2.15 -13.87
CA ASP A 195 -11.26 2.79 -13.83
C ASP A 195 -12.40 1.88 -13.38
N VAL A 196 -12.07 0.65 -13.03
CA VAL A 196 -13.00 -0.37 -12.54
C VAL A 196 -12.63 -0.73 -11.11
N LEU A 197 -13.65 -0.78 -10.25
CA LEU A 197 -13.51 -1.31 -8.90
C LEU A 197 -13.46 -2.84 -8.92
N ASP A 198 -12.58 -3.41 -8.12
CA ASP A 198 -12.56 -4.84 -7.85
C ASP A 198 -13.71 -5.18 -6.92
N THR A 199 -14.58 -6.06 -7.39
CA THR A 199 -15.51 -6.80 -6.54
C THR A 199 -15.10 -8.26 -6.71
N GLN A 200 -15.15 -9.07 -5.65
CA GLN A 200 -14.71 -10.48 -5.60
C GLN A 200 -15.38 -11.44 -6.62
N ARG A 201 -16.04 -10.93 -7.67
CA ARG A 201 -16.68 -11.65 -8.76
C ARG A 201 -15.77 -11.64 -9.99
N ARG A 202 -15.43 -12.83 -10.50
CA ARG A 202 -14.60 -13.13 -11.69
C ARG A 202 -15.09 -12.55 -13.04
N ARG A 203 -16.01 -11.58 -13.02
CA ARG A 203 -16.50 -10.88 -14.21
C ARG A 203 -15.63 -9.67 -14.58
N ARG A 204 -14.80 -9.17 -13.66
CA ARG A 204 -13.88 -8.05 -13.92
C ARG A 204 -12.89 -8.35 -15.05
N ASP A 205 -12.38 -9.58 -15.15
CA ASP A 205 -11.34 -9.93 -16.13
C ASP A 205 -11.77 -9.72 -17.60
N LYS A 206 -13.06 -9.46 -17.85
CA LYS A 206 -13.63 -9.13 -19.16
C LYS A 206 -13.72 -7.63 -19.46
N LEU A 207 -13.56 -6.76 -18.46
CA LEU A 207 -13.64 -5.32 -18.64
C LEU A 207 -12.26 -4.77 -18.98
N VAL A 208 -12.15 -4.10 -20.13
CA VAL A 208 -10.95 -3.34 -20.48
C VAL A 208 -10.89 -2.11 -19.57
N GLU A 209 -9.80 -1.98 -18.83
CA GLU A 209 -9.55 -0.86 -17.92
C GLU A 209 -8.75 0.25 -18.61
N THR A 210 -9.08 1.50 -18.29
CA THR A 210 -8.22 2.65 -18.58
C THR A 210 -7.48 3.04 -17.32
N PHE A 211 -6.16 3.18 -17.41
CA PHE A 211 -5.31 3.47 -16.25
C PHE A 211 -4.87 4.92 -16.20
N SER A 212 -4.86 5.48 -15.00
CA SER A 212 -4.02 6.61 -14.64
C SER A 212 -2.70 6.08 -14.10
N THR A 213 -1.60 6.73 -14.47
CA THR A 213 -0.23 6.29 -14.13
C THR A 213 0.48 7.40 -13.40
N GLU A 214 1.11 7.07 -12.27
CA GLU A 214 1.95 7.96 -11.48
C GLU A 214 3.36 7.39 -11.38
N ALA A 215 4.39 8.24 -11.52
CA ALA A 215 5.77 7.82 -11.36
C ALA A 215 6.05 7.46 -9.89
N TYR A 216 6.98 6.53 -9.66
CA TYR A 216 7.41 6.21 -8.30
C TYR A 216 8.94 6.23 -8.17
N PRO A 217 9.51 7.05 -7.26
CA PRO A 217 8.82 8.01 -6.39
C PRO A 217 8.14 9.15 -7.21
N PRO A 218 7.09 9.78 -6.68
CA PRO A 218 6.43 10.89 -7.37
C PRO A 218 7.37 12.11 -7.50
N GLU A 219 7.23 12.88 -8.58
CA GLU A 219 8.03 14.10 -8.79
C GLU A 219 7.50 15.24 -7.89
N GLY A 220 8.39 15.91 -7.15
CA GLY A 220 8.04 17.12 -6.39
C GLY A 220 7.30 16.90 -5.06
N ALA A 221 7.35 15.69 -4.49
CA ALA A 221 6.88 15.39 -3.14
C ALA A 221 7.97 15.64 -2.07
#